data_AF-A0A7C5BFQ6-F1
#
_entry.id   AF-A0A7C5BFQ6-F1
#
_cell.length_a   1.000
_cell.length_b   1.000
_cell.length_c   1.000
_cell.angle_alpha   90.00
_cell.angle_beta   90.00
_cell.angle_gamma   90.00
#
_symmetry.space_group_name_H-M   'P 1'
#
loop_
_entity.id
_entity.type
_entity.pdbx_description
1 polymer ?
#
loop_
_entity_poly.entity_id
_entity_poly.type
_entity_poly.pdbx_seq_one_letter_code
_entity_poly.pdbx_strand_id
1 'polypeptide(L)'
;MKKYISIAKGFFLERMVYRFSLFFNAVEKYIYIVLVFFLWRAIYKSLGDKSLSMNFEETFTYLSLVTVVFGLFQTWVDWDISQLMINGDISIVLTKPVDFQIYMFFKRLPWVILNFFYYHFSYYYIAYFCFSYANK
;
A
#
# COMPACT_ATOMS: atom_id res chain seq x y z
N MET A 1 23.10 -1.28 -13.78
CA MET A 1 22.46 -1.32 -12.44
C MET A 1 22.64 -0.04 -11.63
N LYS A 2 23.86 0.48 -11.39
CA LYS A 2 24.08 1.70 -10.59
C LYS A 2 23.20 2.90 -11.02
N LYS A 3 23.05 3.15 -12.33
CA LYS A 3 22.20 4.22 -12.87
C LYS A 3 20.73 4.15 -12.40
N TYR A 4 20.17 2.94 -12.36
CA TYR A 4 18.77 2.71 -11.98
C TYR A 4 18.55 2.80 -10.48
N ILE A 5 19.54 2.38 -9.68
CA ILE A 5 19.53 2.56 -8.22
C ILE A 5 19.58 4.05 -7.88
N SER A 6 20.37 4.85 -8.59
CA SER A 6 20.40 6.31 -8.40
C SER A 6 19.05 6.95 -8.71
N ILE A 7 18.33 6.46 -9.73
CA ILE A 7 16.97 6.90 -10.04
C ILE A 7 16.02 6.59 -8.88
N ALA A 8 16.01 5.34 -8.40
CA ALA A 8 15.17 4.94 -7.27
C ALA A 8 15.48 5.77 -6.00
N LYS A 9 16.77 6.04 -5.73
CA LYS A 9 17.19 6.89 -4.62
C LYS A 9 16.64 8.32 -4.76
N GLY A 10 16.67 8.89 -5.96
CA GLY A 10 16.10 10.22 -6.23
C GLY A 10 14.61 10.28 -5.90
N PHE A 11 13.83 9.32 -6.40
CA PHE A 11 12.40 9.24 -6.13
C PHE A 11 12.06 8.92 -4.67
N PHE A 12 12.93 8.15 -3.99
CA PHE A 12 12.78 7.92 -2.55
C PHE A 12 12.99 9.23 -1.76
N LEU A 13 14.02 10.00 -2.10
CA LEU A 13 14.27 11.30 -1.46
C LEU A 13 13.14 12.29 -1.73
N GLU A 14 12.64 12.37 -2.96
CA GLU A 14 11.48 13.19 -3.32
C GLU A 14 10.28 12.90 -2.41
N ARG A 15 9.99 11.61 -2.18
CA ARG A 15 8.91 11.20 -1.27
C ARG A 15 9.17 11.58 0.19
N MET A 16 10.41 11.48 0.65
CA MET A 16 10.80 11.89 2.00
C MET A 16 10.69 13.40 2.25
N VAL A 17 10.79 14.22 1.19
CA VAL A 17 10.57 15.68 1.29
C VAL A 17 9.12 15.97 1.68
N TYR A 18 8.15 15.26 1.11
CA TYR A 18 6.72 15.42 1.43
C TYR A 18 6.30 14.67 2.70
N ARG A 19 6.88 15.07 3.85
CA ARG A 19 6.69 14.41 5.15
C ARG A 19 5.22 14.28 5.58
N PHE A 20 4.42 15.33 5.38
CA PHE A 20 2.98 15.29 5.69
C PHE A 20 2.25 14.25 4.83
N SER A 21 2.58 14.16 3.54
CA SER A 21 2.03 13.12 2.67
C SER A 21 2.35 11.74 3.23
N LEU A 22 3.61 11.48 3.62
CA LEU A 22 3.98 10.19 4.22
C LEU A 22 3.18 9.87 5.49
N PHE A 23 3.00 10.86 6.37
CA PHE A 23 2.21 10.71 7.58
C PHE A 23 0.75 10.39 7.27
N PHE A 24 0.10 11.17 6.40
CA PHE A 24 -1.30 10.96 6.04
C PHE A 24 -1.52 9.63 5.30
N ASN A 25 -0.59 9.21 4.43
CA ASN A 25 -0.66 7.89 3.79
C ASN A 25 -0.63 6.76 4.83
N ALA A 26 0.23 6.85 5.85
CA ALA A 26 0.25 5.86 6.92
C ALA A 26 -1.07 5.87 7.70
N VAL A 27 -1.52 7.05 8.16
CA VAL A 27 -2.76 7.23 8.91
C VAL A 27 -3.98 6.73 8.14
N GLU A 28 -4.05 6.99 6.84
CA GLU A 28 -5.11 6.47 5.96
C GLU A 28 -5.19 4.94 6.03
N LYS A 29 -4.05 4.23 5.95
CA LYS A 29 -4.02 2.77 6.03
C LYS A 29 -4.46 2.26 7.41
N TYR A 30 -4.03 2.93 8.48
CA TYR A 30 -4.51 2.63 9.84
C TYR A 30 -6.02 2.78 9.97
N ILE A 31 -6.58 3.91 9.53
CA ILE A 31 -8.02 4.16 9.58
C ILE A 31 -8.77 3.09 8.78
N TYR A 32 -8.29 2.76 7.58
CA TYR A 32 -8.91 1.74 6.73
C TYR A 32 -9.04 0.38 7.45
N ILE A 33 -7.95 -0.13 8.04
CA ILE A 33 -7.99 -1.45 8.68
C ILE A 33 -8.82 -1.46 9.98
N VAL A 34 -8.86 -0.34 10.72
CA VAL A 34 -9.74 -0.17 11.88
C VAL A 34 -11.21 -0.21 11.46
N LEU A 35 -11.56 0.47 10.37
CA LEU A 35 -12.92 0.44 9.82
C LEU A 35 -13.31 -0.97 9.38
N VAL A 36 -12.44 -1.68 8.67
CA VAL A 36 -12.67 -3.08 8.26
C VAL A 36 -12.88 -3.97 9.48
N PHE A 37 -12.08 -3.82 10.53
CA PHE A 37 -12.23 -4.59 11.77
C PHE A 37 -13.60 -4.39 12.41
N PHE A 38 -14.01 -3.14 12.66
CA PHE A 38 -15.29 -2.85 13.32
C PHE A 38 -16.49 -3.24 12.46
N LEU A 39 -16.39 -3.06 11.14
CA LEU A 39 -17.42 -3.47 10.20
C LEU A 39 -17.65 -4.98 10.29
N TRP A 40 -16.57 -5.79 10.18
CA TRP A 40 -16.71 -7.24 10.26
C TRP A 40 -17.14 -7.72 11.63
N ARG A 41 -16.68 -7.06 12.71
CA ARG A 41 -17.14 -7.37 14.07
C ARG A 41 -18.64 -7.15 14.22
N ALA A 42 -19.19 -6.08 13.63
CA ALA A 42 -20.63 -5.82 13.64
C ALA A 42 -21.42 -6.86 12.84
N ILE A 43 -20.88 -7.31 11.69
CA ILE A 43 -21.49 -8.36 10.86
C ILE A 43 -21.58 -9.68 11.64
N TYR A 44 -20.48 -10.14 12.25
CA TYR A 44 -20.46 -11.38 13.04
C TYR A 44 -21.44 -11.32 14.22
N LYS A 45 -21.55 -10.17 14.89
CA LYS A 45 -22.53 -9.96 15.96
C LYS A 45 -23.99 -10.00 15.46
N SER A 46 -24.25 -9.58 14.22
CA SER A 46 -25.60 -9.49 13.66
C SER A 46 -26.12 -10.81 13.08
N LEU A 47 -25.26 -11.62 12.45
CA LEU A 47 -25.68 -12.87 11.81
C LEU A 47 -25.59 -14.09 12.73
N GLY A 48 -24.79 -14.00 13.81
CA GLY A 48 -24.48 -15.12 14.69
C GLY A 48 -23.51 -16.12 14.05
N ASP A 49 -22.56 -16.63 14.84
CA ASP A 49 -21.43 -17.44 14.35
C ASP A 49 -21.82 -18.69 13.53
N LYS A 50 -23.06 -19.17 13.62
CA LYS A 50 -23.54 -20.36 12.89
C LYS A 50 -23.85 -20.13 11.41
N SER A 51 -23.96 -18.89 10.94
CA SER A 51 -24.31 -18.60 9.54
C SER A 51 -23.09 -18.40 8.63
N LEU A 52 -21.89 -18.22 9.20
CA LEU A 52 -20.68 -17.88 8.45
C LEU A 52 -19.73 -19.07 8.41
N SER A 53 -19.18 -19.38 7.23
CA SER A 53 -18.33 -20.55 7.01
C SER A 53 -16.92 -20.43 7.63
N MET A 54 -16.51 -19.22 8.01
CA MET A 54 -15.19 -18.93 8.59
C MET A 54 -15.36 -18.18 9.92
N ASN A 55 -14.46 -18.40 10.88
CA ASN A 55 -14.44 -17.64 12.12
C ASN A 55 -13.95 -16.19 11.86
N PHE A 56 -14.25 -15.28 12.78
CA PHE A 56 -13.85 -13.88 12.69
C PHE A 56 -12.32 -13.71 12.50
N GLU A 57 -11.51 -14.48 13.21
CA GLU A 57 -10.05 -14.42 13.13
C GLU A 57 -9.54 -14.81 11.74
N GLU A 58 -10.10 -15.87 11.15
CA GLU A 58 -9.73 -16.37 9.82
C GLU A 58 -10.11 -15.34 8.75
N THR A 59 -11.32 -14.80 8.83
CA THR A 59 -11.82 -13.77 7.91
C THR A 59 -11.00 -12.50 7.99
N PHE A 60 -10.71 -12.02 9.21
CA PHE A 60 -9.92 -10.81 9.39
C PHE A 60 -8.48 -10.99 8.90
N THR A 61 -7.87 -12.15 9.17
CA THR A 61 -6.54 -12.49 8.65
C THR A 61 -6.55 -12.50 7.13
N TYR A 62 -7.54 -13.14 6.50
CA TYR A 62 -7.69 -13.15 5.05
C TYR A 62 -7.80 -11.74 4.46
N LEU A 63 -8.71 -10.91 4.98
CA LEU A 63 -8.91 -9.54 4.51
C LEU A 63 -7.67 -8.67 4.68
N SER A 64 -6.95 -8.85 5.79
CA SER A 64 -5.70 -8.14 6.02
C SER A 64 -4.65 -8.49 4.96
N LEU A 65 -4.54 -9.77 4.60
CA LEU A 65 -3.61 -10.26 3.59
C LEU A 65 -3.98 -9.72 2.21
N VAL A 66 -5.26 -9.78 1.84
CA VAL A 66 -5.77 -9.19 0.59
C VAL A 66 -5.44 -7.70 0.51
N THR A 67 -5.60 -6.97 1.61
CA THR A 67 -5.30 -5.53 1.66
C THR A 67 -3.82 -5.24 1.45
N VAL A 68 -2.92 -6.02 2.07
CA VAL A 68 -1.47 -5.91 1.88
C VAL A 68 -1.12 -6.20 0.42
N VAL A 69 -1.62 -7.31 -0.13
CA VAL A 69 -1.37 -7.71 -1.53
C VAL A 69 -1.83 -6.62 -2.49
N PHE A 70 -3.08 -6.17 -2.37
CA PHE A 70 -3.62 -5.10 -3.21
C PHE A 70 -2.79 -3.82 -3.11
N GLY A 71 -2.39 -3.46 -1.89
CA GLY A 71 -1.52 -2.33 -1.60
C GLY A 71 -0.12 -2.40 -2.22
N LEU A 72 0.39 -3.59 -2.56
CA LEU A 72 1.68 -3.77 -3.23
C LEU A 72 1.57 -3.72 -4.74
N PHE A 73 0.50 -4.28 -5.30
CA PHE A 73 0.29 -4.33 -6.75
C PHE A 73 -0.25 -3.02 -7.34
N GLN A 74 -0.92 -2.20 -6.53
CA GLN A 74 -1.52 -0.94 -6.97
C GLN A 74 -0.49 0.20 -7.09
N THR A 75 0.37 0.14 -8.09
CA THR A 75 1.51 1.08 -8.24
C THR A 75 1.20 2.39 -8.94
N TRP A 76 0.03 2.51 -9.59
CA TRP A 76 -0.41 3.67 -10.38
C TRP A 76 0.57 4.09 -11.49
N VAL A 77 1.32 3.13 -12.04
CA VAL A 77 2.29 3.37 -13.13
C VAL A 77 1.57 3.86 -14.40
N ASP A 78 0.42 3.28 -14.69
CA ASP A 78 -0.46 3.62 -15.80
C ASP A 78 -0.92 5.09 -15.78
N TRP A 79 -1.32 5.58 -14.60
CA TRP A 79 -1.66 6.99 -14.41
C TRP A 79 -0.46 7.90 -14.70
N ASP A 80 0.71 7.51 -14.20
CA ASP A 80 1.96 8.23 -14.42
C ASP A 80 2.34 8.35 -15.88
N ILE A 81 2.23 7.25 -16.63
CA ILE A 81 2.51 7.23 -18.07
C ILE A 81 1.50 8.14 -18.79
N SER A 82 0.23 8.07 -18.40
CA SER A 82 -0.83 8.91 -18.97
C SER A 82 -0.53 10.40 -18.75
N GLN A 83 -0.08 10.79 -17.56
CA GLN A 83 0.31 12.17 -17.26
C GLN A 83 1.53 12.63 -18.07
N LEU A 84 2.55 11.77 -18.23
CA LEU A 84 3.70 12.07 -19.10
C LEU A 84 3.28 12.28 -20.56
N MET A 85 2.27 11.55 -21.04
CA MET A 85 1.72 11.73 -22.38
C MET A 85 0.94 13.03 -22.51
N ILE A 86 0.04 13.31 -21.56
CA ILE A 86 -0.81 14.52 -21.56
C ILE A 86 0.04 15.80 -21.51
N ASN A 87 1.10 15.80 -20.70
CA ASN A 87 1.97 16.96 -20.52
C ASN A 87 3.03 17.10 -21.61
N GLY A 88 3.22 16.10 -22.47
CA GLY A 88 4.28 16.07 -23.50
C GLY A 88 5.68 15.75 -22.97
N ASP A 89 5.83 15.55 -21.66
CA ASP A 89 7.10 15.22 -20.99
C ASP A 89 7.65 13.84 -21.40
N ILE A 90 6.81 12.97 -21.97
CA ILE A 90 7.24 11.64 -22.45
C ILE A 90 8.40 11.74 -23.45
N SER A 91 8.44 12.79 -24.29
CA SER A 91 9.53 13.03 -25.25
C SER A 91 10.88 13.27 -24.55
N ILE A 92 10.86 13.97 -23.41
CA ILE A 92 12.05 14.21 -22.58
C ILE A 92 12.53 12.91 -21.94
N VAL A 93 11.60 12.02 -21.56
CA VAL A 93 11.98 10.72 -20.98
C VAL A 93 12.57 9.79 -22.04
N LEU A 94 11.97 9.74 -23.23
CA LEU A 94 12.39 8.85 -24.32
C LEU A 94 13.74 9.24 -24.96
N THR A 95 14.15 10.50 -24.85
CA THR A 95 15.46 10.97 -25.32
C THR A 95 16.60 10.62 -24.36
N LYS A 96 16.30 10.18 -23.13
CA LYS A 96 17.33 9.76 -22.16
C LYS A 96 17.92 8.40 -22.58
N PRO A 97 19.24 8.16 -22.37
CA PRO A 97 19.88 6.88 -22.66
C PRO A 97 19.58 5.81 -21.58
N VAL A 98 18.31 5.63 -21.27
CA VAL A 98 17.79 4.63 -20.33
C VAL A 98 16.59 3.94 -20.96
N ASP A 99 16.44 2.65 -20.66
CA ASP A 99 15.25 1.94 -21.05
C ASP A 99 14.04 2.50 -20.28
N PHE A 100 12.97 2.82 -21.00
CA PHE A 100 11.78 3.45 -20.43
C PHE A 100 11.09 2.53 -19.41
N GLN A 101 10.96 1.23 -19.69
CA GLN A 101 10.28 0.29 -18.81
C GLN A 101 11.07 0.11 -17.51
N ILE A 102 12.38 -0.07 -17.61
CA ILE A 102 13.25 -0.18 -16.43
C ILE A 102 13.27 1.14 -15.65
N TYR A 103 13.27 2.29 -16.33
CA TYR A 103 13.15 3.59 -15.68
C TYR A 103 11.87 3.70 -14.85
N MET A 104 10.71 3.35 -15.43
CA MET A 104 9.42 3.39 -14.73
C MET A 104 9.36 2.41 -13.56
N PHE A 105 9.92 1.21 -13.70
CA PHE A 105 10.03 0.23 -12.61
C PHE A 105 10.84 0.80 -11.43
N PHE A 106 12.05 1.32 -11.67
CA PHE A 106 12.88 1.87 -10.60
C PHE A 106 12.33 3.19 -10.03
N LYS A 107 11.61 3.98 -10.82
CA LYS A 107 10.85 5.14 -10.34
C LYS A 107 9.79 4.74 -9.31
N ARG A 108 9.16 3.58 -9.49
CA ARG A 108 8.02 3.10 -8.69
C ARG A 108 8.42 2.18 -7.53
N LEU A 109 9.61 1.62 -7.57
CA LEU A 109 10.15 0.77 -6.49
C LEU A 109 10.10 1.43 -5.09
N PRO A 110 10.48 2.72 -4.90
CA PRO A 110 10.32 3.42 -3.63
C PRO A 110 8.88 3.44 -3.11
N TRP A 111 7.90 3.52 -4.02
CA TRP A 111 6.48 3.48 -3.66
C TRP A 111 6.11 2.15 -3.02
N VAL A 112 6.51 1.05 -3.66
CA VAL A 112 6.16 -0.30 -3.21
C VAL A 112 6.80 -0.58 -1.86
N ILE A 113 8.06 -0.20 -1.69
CA ILE A 113 8.79 -0.36 -0.43
C ILE A 113 8.11 0.40 0.71
N LEU A 114 7.75 1.67 0.51
CA LEU A 114 7.10 2.46 1.55
C LEU A 114 5.72 1.90 1.92
N ASN A 115 4.94 1.50 0.92
CA ASN A 115 3.63 0.92 1.18
C ASN A 115 3.71 -0.42 1.90
N PHE A 116 4.65 -1.28 1.53
CA PHE A 116 4.91 -2.52 2.26
C PHE A 116 5.09 -2.25 3.76
N PHE A 117 5.93 -1.27 4.12
CA PHE A 117 6.11 -0.88 5.52
C PHE A 117 4.81 -0.35 6.14
N TYR A 118 4.11 0.57 5.49
CA TYR A 118 2.86 1.13 6.03
C TYR A 118 1.79 0.08 6.30
N TYR A 119 1.58 -0.85 5.36
CA TYR A 119 0.63 -1.95 5.55
C TYR A 119 1.05 -2.92 6.65
N HIS A 120 2.35 -3.25 6.75
CA HIS A 120 2.84 -4.10 7.83
C HIS A 120 2.70 -3.45 9.21
N PHE A 121 3.05 -2.17 9.34
CA PHE A 121 2.89 -1.43 10.59
C PHE A 121 1.42 -1.32 11.00
N SER A 122 0.54 -1.10 10.03
CA SER A 122 -0.90 -1.04 10.23
C SER A 122 -1.49 -2.38 10.71
N TYR A 123 -1.09 -3.48 10.08
CA TYR A 123 -1.53 -4.82 10.46
C TYR A 123 -1.01 -5.24 11.83
N TYR A 124 0.30 -5.08 12.09
CA TYR A 124 0.91 -5.49 13.35
C TYR A 124 0.24 -4.82 14.56
N TYR A 125 -0.07 -3.53 14.44
CA TYR A 125 -0.77 -2.78 15.49
C TYR A 125 -2.14 -3.38 15.82
N ILE A 126 -2.92 -3.74 14.81
CA ILE A 126 -4.26 -4.31 15.02
C ILE A 126 -4.20 -5.75 15.47
N ALA A 127 -3.28 -6.56 14.95
CA ALA A 127 -3.09 -7.92 15.44
C ALA A 127 -2.74 -7.88 16.93
N TYR A 128 -1.79 -7.03 17.33
CA TYR A 128 -1.45 -6.87 18.75
C TYR A 128 -2.65 -6.42 19.59
N PHE A 129 -3.37 -5.38 19.16
CA PHE A 129 -4.48 -4.83 19.94
C PHE A 129 -5.70 -5.76 19.99
N CYS A 130 -6.06 -6.40 18.88
CA CYS A 130 -7.27 -7.22 18.78
C CYS A 130 -7.10 -8.62 19.33
N PHE A 131 -5.97 -9.31 19.06
CA PHE A 131 -5.75 -10.63 19.67
C PHE A 131 -5.47 -10.53 21.17
N SER A 132 -4.96 -9.39 21.66
CA SER A 132 -4.86 -9.13 23.10
C SER A 132 -6.20 -8.79 23.75
N TYR A 133 -7.18 -8.25 23.03
CA TYR A 133 -8.49 -7.88 23.57
C TYR A 133 -9.56 -8.97 23.37
N ALA A 134 -9.39 -9.84 22.37
CA ALA A 134 -10.28 -10.99 22.12
C ALA A 134 -10.02 -12.19 23.04
N ASN A 135 -8.82 -12.27 23.64
CA ASN A 135 -8.45 -13.28 24.66
C ASN A 135 -8.81 -12.88 26.11
N LYS A 136 -9.61 -11.81 26.30
CA LYS A 136 -10.20 -11.41 27.58
C LYS A 136 -11.71 -11.40 27.45
#